data_AF-A0A973DEJ3-F1
#
_entry.id   AF-A0A973DEJ3-F1
#
_cell.length_a   1.000
_cell.length_b   1.000
_cell.length_c   1.000
_cell.angle_alpha   90.00
_cell.angle_beta   90.00
_cell.angle_gamma   90.00
#
_symmetry.space_group_name_H-M   'P 1'
#
loop_
_entity.id
_entity.type
_entity.pdbx_description
1 polymer ?
#
loop_
_entity_poly.entity_id
_entity_poly.type
_entity_poly.pdbx_seq_one_letter_code
_entity_poly.pdbx_strand_id
1 'polypeptide(L)'
;MKSLLVTTMLVATLSGCTNIYFDNGSAEQANKAPATEQWHHNFAAALYEGSKPVDLSEECPDSEWQTVHTYKSFTNGLAEVAVNQVGPIWYPKTVEISCAQVPYKAN
;
A
#
# COMPACT_ATOMS: atom_id res chain seq x y z
N MET A 1 32.15 1.39 -18.25
CA MET A 1 31.64 0.40 -17.27
C MET A 1 31.50 0.97 -15.86
N LYS A 2 32.55 1.55 -15.26
CA LYS A 2 32.48 2.17 -13.92
C LYS A 2 31.41 3.28 -13.80
N SER A 3 31.32 4.20 -14.76
CA SER A 3 30.27 5.24 -14.73
C SER A 3 28.85 4.68 -14.87
N LEU A 4 28.64 3.59 -15.62
CA LEU A 4 27.32 3.01 -15.84
C LEU A 4 26.78 2.36 -14.54
N LEU A 5 27.65 1.66 -13.80
CA LEU A 5 27.31 1.07 -12.50
C LEU A 5 26.97 2.13 -11.45
N VAL A 6 27.73 3.24 -11.42
CA VAL A 6 27.46 4.36 -10.48
C VAL A 6 26.13 5.03 -10.80
N THR A 7 25.80 5.24 -12.09
CA THR A 7 24.52 5.82 -12.49
C THR A 7 23.34 4.90 -12.13
N THR A 8 23.43 3.59 -12.39
CA THR A 8 22.36 2.65 -12.03
C THR A 8 22.14 2.57 -10.52
N MET A 9 23.21 2.58 -9.73
CA MET A 9 23.12 2.58 -8.27
C MET A 9 22.46 3.85 -7.73
N LEU A 10 22.77 5.02 -8.32
CA LEU A 10 22.17 6.30 -7.93
C LEU A 10 20.67 6.35 -8.27
N VAL A 11 20.27 5.84 -9.43
CA VAL A 11 18.84 5.77 -9.82
C VAL A 11 18.06 4.80 -8.93
N ALA A 12 18.65 3.66 -8.55
CA ALA A 12 18.04 2.72 -7.61
C ALA A 12 17.84 3.31 -6.21
N THR A 13 18.68 4.26 -5.78
CA THR A 13 18.48 4.96 -4.49
C THR A 13 17.39 6.03 -4.53
N LEU A 14 16.99 6.49 -5.72
CA LEU A 14 15.93 7.49 -5.88
C LEU A 14 14.53 6.88 -5.99
N SER A 15 14.41 5.56 -6.18
CA SER A 15 13.13 4.86 -6.07
C SER A 15 12.76 4.68 -4.60
N GLY A 16 12.20 5.73 -3.99
CA GLY A 16 11.66 5.65 -2.64
C GLY A 16 10.50 4.65 -2.59
N CYS A 17 10.63 3.59 -1.80
CA CYS A 17 9.50 2.74 -1.44
C CYS A 17 8.58 3.54 -0.51
N THR A 18 7.47 4.07 -1.04
CA THR A 18 6.49 4.79 -0.22
C THR A 18 5.70 3.79 0.63
N ASN A 19 5.73 4.00 1.94
CA ASN A 19 4.85 3.34 2.90
C ASN A 19 3.99 4.41 3.53
N ILE A 20 2.67 4.18 3.58
CA ILE A 20 1.71 5.10 4.18
C ILE A 20 0.94 4.32 5.23
N TYR A 21 0.97 4.80 6.47
CA TYR A 21 0.23 4.25 7.58
C TYR A 21 -0.82 5.25 8.01
N PHE A 22 -2.06 4.79 8.08
CA PHE A 22 -3.13 5.49 8.79
C PHE A 22 -3.42 4.69 10.05
N ASP A 23 -3.15 5.26 11.22
CA ASP A 23 -3.38 4.61 12.50
C ASP A 23 -4.54 5.28 13.24
N ASN A 24 -5.44 4.46 13.81
CA ASN A 24 -6.56 4.87 14.62
C ASN A 24 -6.25 4.61 16.10
N GLY A 25 -6.11 5.67 16.91
CA GLY A 25 -5.76 5.55 18.32
C GLY A 25 -4.25 5.67 18.58
N SER A 26 -3.74 5.02 19.64
CA SER A 26 -2.30 5.07 19.95
C SER A 26 -1.53 4.03 19.15
N ALA A 27 -0.31 4.37 18.73
CA ALA A 27 0.55 3.48 17.95
C ALA A 27 0.87 2.14 18.65
N GLU A 28 0.71 2.06 19.98
CA GLU A 28 0.87 0.80 20.72
C GLU A 28 -0.22 -0.23 20.42
N GLN A 29 -1.39 0.20 19.93
CA GLN A 29 -2.53 -0.66 19.61
C GLN A 29 -2.50 -1.17 18.15
N ALA A 30 -1.69 -0.52 17.29
CA ALA A 30 -1.58 -0.75 15.85
C ALA A 30 -0.93 -2.09 15.42
N ASN A 31 -0.38 -2.88 16.36
CA ASN A 31 0.48 -4.03 16.03
C ASN A 31 -0.24 -5.40 16.10
N LYS A 32 -1.44 -5.52 15.55
CA LYS A 32 -2.06 -6.83 15.27
C LYS A 32 -1.90 -7.18 13.80
N ALA A 33 -1.67 -8.48 13.52
CA ALA A 33 -1.53 -9.00 12.17
C ALA A 33 -2.69 -8.51 11.26
N PRO A 34 -2.41 -8.18 9.99
CA PRO A 34 -3.43 -7.68 9.08
C PRO A 34 -4.56 -8.70 8.94
N ALA A 35 -5.79 -8.20 8.98
CA ALA A 35 -7.00 -8.98 8.79
C ALA A 35 -7.21 -9.28 7.30
N THR A 36 -6.87 -8.33 6.42
CA THR A 36 -7.03 -8.46 4.97
C THR A 36 -5.92 -7.73 4.20
N GLU A 37 -5.57 -8.28 3.03
CA GLU A 37 -4.63 -7.68 2.06
C GLU A 37 -5.35 -7.58 0.70
N GLN A 38 -5.29 -6.41 0.07
CA GLN A 38 -5.86 -6.19 -1.26
C GLN A 38 -4.97 -5.31 -2.16
N TRP A 39 -5.09 -5.50 -3.47
CA TRP A 39 -4.37 -4.71 -4.46
C TRP A 39 -5.23 -3.54 -4.96
N HIS A 40 -4.71 -2.33 -4.83
CA HIS A 40 -5.32 -1.13 -5.37
C HIS A 40 -4.62 -0.72 -6.66
N HIS A 41 -5.40 -0.33 -7.66
CA HIS A 41 -4.93 -0.08 -9.01
C HIS A 41 -4.94 1.41 -9.30
N ASN A 42 -3.74 2.01 -9.31
CA ASN A 42 -3.58 3.42 -9.62
C ASN A 42 -3.10 3.62 -11.06
N PHE A 43 -3.42 4.79 -11.62
CA PHE A 43 -3.18 5.16 -13.01
C PHE A 43 -2.65 6.60 -13.10
N ALA A 44 -2.15 6.98 -14.29
CA ALA A 44 -1.62 8.31 -14.58
C ALA A 44 -0.64 8.81 -13.50
N ALA A 45 0.55 8.19 -13.47
CA ALA A 45 1.56 8.42 -12.43
C ALA A 45 1.05 8.20 -10.99
N ALA A 46 0.16 7.23 -10.82
CA ALA A 46 -0.50 6.88 -9.56
C ALA A 46 -1.40 7.98 -8.93
N LEU A 47 -1.85 8.97 -9.72
CA LEU A 47 -2.70 10.07 -9.24
C LEU A 47 -4.19 9.70 -9.18
N TYR A 48 -4.63 8.77 -10.02
CA TYR A 48 -6.02 8.34 -10.08
C TYR A 48 -6.12 6.88 -9.68
N GLU A 49 -6.96 6.59 -8.71
CA GLU A 49 -7.26 5.22 -8.33
C GLU A 49 -8.49 4.71 -9.10
N GLY A 50 -8.37 3.54 -9.73
CA GLY A 50 -9.49 2.88 -10.42
C GLY A 50 -10.07 1.69 -9.66
N SER A 51 -9.43 1.23 -8.59
CA SER A 51 -10.05 0.33 -7.61
C SER A 51 -11.11 1.06 -6.80
N LYS A 52 -12.04 0.31 -6.20
CA LYS A 52 -12.94 0.90 -5.20
C LYS A 52 -12.13 1.27 -3.96
N PRO A 53 -12.43 2.40 -3.29
CA PRO A 53 -11.87 2.68 -1.98
C PRO A 53 -12.21 1.57 -0.98
N VAL A 54 -11.31 1.34 -0.03
CA VAL A 54 -11.57 0.43 1.09
C VAL A 54 -12.71 0.95 1.95
N ASP A 55 -13.68 0.09 2.25
CA ASP A 55 -14.69 0.35 3.27
C ASP A 55 -14.32 -0.36 4.58
N LEU A 56 -13.83 0.43 5.55
CA LEU A 56 -13.37 -0.09 6.84
C LEU A 56 -14.51 -0.69 7.69
N SER A 57 -15.76 -0.32 7.41
CA SER A 57 -16.91 -0.91 8.10
C SER A 57 -17.24 -2.30 7.56
N GLU A 58 -17.00 -2.55 6.27
CA GLU A 58 -17.11 -3.88 5.66
C GLU A 58 -15.92 -4.78 6.03
N GLU A 59 -14.71 -4.23 6.08
CA GLU A 59 -13.48 -4.98 6.39
C GLU A 59 -13.37 -5.31 7.89
N CYS A 60 -13.87 -4.43 8.77
CA CYS A 60 -13.93 -4.63 10.22
C CYS A 60 -15.39 -4.62 10.73
N PRO A 61 -16.24 -5.62 10.43
CA PRO A 61 -17.67 -5.56 10.72
C PRO A 61 -17.96 -5.57 12.24
N ASP A 62 -17.30 -6.46 12.98
CA ASP A 62 -17.46 -6.63 14.44
C ASP A 62 -16.27 -6.08 15.24
N SER A 63 -15.52 -5.15 14.65
CA SER A 63 -14.32 -4.55 15.25
C SER A 63 -14.14 -3.10 14.78
N GLU A 64 -13.14 -2.42 15.34
CA GLU A 64 -12.68 -1.14 14.82
C GLU A 64 -11.41 -1.36 14.01
N TRP A 65 -11.24 -0.57 12.96
CA TRP A 65 -9.98 -0.51 12.23
C TRP A 65 -8.91 0.11 13.13
N GLN A 66 -7.68 -0.37 12.98
CA GLN A 66 -6.51 0.10 13.75
C GLN A 66 -5.47 0.70 12.83
N THR A 67 -5.14 0.01 11.75
CA THR A 67 -4.12 0.46 10.81
C THR A 67 -4.55 0.15 9.39
N VAL A 68 -4.37 1.13 8.51
CA VAL A 68 -4.38 0.93 7.06
C VAL A 68 -2.97 1.21 6.54
N HIS A 69 -2.29 0.17 6.08
CA HIS A 69 -0.93 0.26 5.55
C HIS A 69 -0.94 0.09 4.03
N THR A 70 -0.63 1.17 3.33
CA THR A 70 -0.50 1.15 1.87
C THR A 70 0.97 1.18 1.48
N TYR A 71 1.40 0.21 0.66
CA TYR A 71 2.77 0.10 0.20
C TYR A 71 2.88 -0.58 -1.17
N LYS A 72 4.08 -0.54 -1.77
CA LYS A 72 4.38 -1.30 -2.99
C LYS A 72 5.09 -2.59 -2.60
N SER A 73 4.40 -3.72 -2.69
CA SER A 73 4.99 -5.03 -2.46
C SER A 73 5.96 -5.41 -3.59
N PHE A 74 6.78 -6.44 -3.35
CA PHE A 74 7.70 -6.95 -4.37
C PHE A 74 6.95 -7.40 -5.64
N THR A 75 5.81 -8.08 -5.46
CA THR A 75 4.96 -8.55 -6.55
C THR A 75 4.27 -7.40 -7.28
N ASN A 76 3.84 -6.34 -6.58
CA ASN A 76 3.39 -5.11 -7.25
C ASN A 76 4.49 -4.52 -8.13
N GLY A 77 5.72 -4.43 -7.62
CA GLY A 77 6.85 -3.88 -8.35
C GLY A 77 7.18 -4.67 -9.63
N LEU A 78 7.19 -6.01 -9.55
CA LEU A 78 7.38 -6.86 -10.72
C LEU A 78 6.27 -6.67 -11.76
N ALA A 79 5.01 -6.62 -11.32
CA ALA A 79 3.86 -6.45 -12.20
C ALA A 79 3.87 -5.06 -12.87
N GLU A 80 4.18 -4.01 -12.10
CA GLU A 80 4.34 -2.64 -12.59
C GLU A 80 5.42 -2.57 -13.68
N VAL A 81 6.60 -3.13 -13.42
CA VAL A 81 7.71 -3.14 -14.38
C VAL A 81 7.32 -3.89 -15.65
N ALA A 82 6.64 -5.03 -15.55
CA ALA A 82 6.24 -5.83 -16.70
C ALA A 82 5.24 -5.10 -17.60
N VAL A 83 4.22 -4.46 -17.01
CA VAL A 83 3.16 -3.76 -17.75
C VAL A 83 3.66 -2.42 -18.29
N ASN A 84 4.43 -1.67 -17.49
CA ASN A 84 4.88 -0.34 -17.89
C ASN A 84 5.97 -0.32 -18.97
N GLN A 85 6.49 -1.49 -19.42
CA GLN A 85 7.29 -1.57 -20.65
C GLN A 85 6.49 -1.17 -21.89
N VAL A 86 5.18 -1.39 -21.87
CA VAL A 86 4.28 -1.03 -22.99
C VAL A 86 3.82 0.42 -22.88
N GLY A 87 3.80 0.99 -21.67
CA GLY A 87 3.57 2.40 -21.41
C GLY A 87 3.31 2.68 -19.91
N PRO A 88 3.68 3.85 -19.37
CA PRO A 88 3.63 4.15 -17.93
C PRO A 88 2.21 4.47 -17.44
N ILE A 89 1.36 3.44 -17.35
CA ILE A 89 -0.09 3.61 -17.19
C ILE A 89 -0.59 3.02 -15.88
N TRP A 90 0.06 2.00 -15.33
CA TRP A 90 -0.48 1.23 -14.21
C TRP A 90 0.51 1.12 -13.04
N TYR A 91 0.02 1.38 -11.83
CA TYR A 91 0.82 1.50 -10.61
C TYR A 91 0.11 0.78 -9.45
N PRO A 92 0.24 -0.55 -9.36
CA PRO A 92 -0.39 -1.33 -8.30
C PRO A 92 0.26 -1.05 -6.94
N LYS A 93 -0.56 -1.07 -5.88
CA LYS A 93 -0.13 -1.02 -4.48
C LYS A 93 -0.89 -2.07 -3.68
N THR A 94 -0.26 -2.58 -2.63
CA THR A 94 -0.87 -3.41 -1.62
C THR A 94 -1.42 -2.52 -0.52
N VAL A 95 -2.64 -2.80 -0.06
CA VAL A 95 -3.28 -2.21 1.11
C VAL A 95 -3.55 -3.33 2.11
N GLU A 96 -2.95 -3.21 3.28
CA GLU A 96 -3.18 -4.09 4.42
C GLU A 96 -4.04 -3.36 5.46
N ILE A 97 -5.04 -4.05 5.99
CA ILE A 97 -5.96 -3.51 6.99
C ILE A 97 -5.88 -4.37 8.23
N SER A 98 -5.63 -3.75 9.37
CA SER A 98 -5.65 -4.40 10.68
C SER A 98 -6.89 -3.96 11.46
N CYS A 99 -7.65 -4.93 11.96
CA CYS A 99 -8.80 -4.70 12.84
C CYS A 99 -8.48 -5.12 14.28
N ALA A 100 -9.08 -4.46 15.26
CA ALA A 100 -9.04 -4.88 16.65
C ALA A 100 -10.41 -4.86 17.31
N GLN A 101 -10.62 -5.85 18.17
CA GLN A 101 -11.74 -5.89 19.09
C GLN A 101 -11.63 -4.70 20.06
N VAL A 102 -12.69 -3.90 20.13
CA VAL A 102 -12.81 -2.77 21.03
C VAL A 102 -13.96 -3.00 22.02
N PRO A 103 -13.92 -2.41 23.23
CA PRO A 103 -15.03 -2.51 24.18
C PRO A 103 -16.32 -1.86 23.67
N TYR A 104 -16.22 -0.89 22.76
CA TYR A 104 -17.34 -0.18 22.16
C TYR A 104 -16.98 0.26 20.74
N LYS A 105 -17.83 -0.06 19.76
CA LYS A 105 -17.73 0.39 18.36
C LYS A 105 -18.61 1.64 18.19
N ALA A 106 -18.03 2.73 17.71
CA ALA A 106 -18.80 3.93 17.43
C ALA A 106 -19.49 3.76 16.07
N ASN A 107 -20.83 3.79 16.07
CA ASN A 107 -21.63 3.69 14.84
C ASN A 107 -21.65 5.00 14.05
#